data_AF-A0A958GYX2-F1
#
_entry.id   AF-A0A958GYX2-F1
#
_cell.length_a   1.000
_cell.length_b   1.000
_cell.length_c   1.000
_cell.angle_alpha   90.00
_cell.angle_beta   90.00
_cell.angle_gamma   90.00
#
_symmetry.space_group_name_H-M   'P 1'
#
loop_
_entity.id
_entity.type
_entity.pdbx_description
1 polymer ?
#
loop_
_entity_poly.entity_id
_entity_poly.type
_entity_poly.pdbx_seq_one_letter_code
_entity_poly.pdbx_strand_id
1 'polypeptide(L)'
;MATVTENERRYVRVRCQSAARFEYEGRENEAVVRDISLCGLYLMTDLPVEAGKKIRITTTLPSGSDQEIQLRGRIVRIVGAPTGPRSASRNSEEVGFGVDFAAIPLKTRTIIDNYVRETFRAFRRAQFELSKADCDEALVREILEATYLVDKGYPLETLKDIVAAELKTFRLRPV
;
A
#
# COMPACT_ATOMS: atom_id res chain seq x y z
N MET A 1 10.51 -19.76 8.82
CA MET A 1 10.61 -18.90 7.62
C MET A 1 11.28 -17.60 8.04
N ALA A 2 12.33 -17.15 7.36
CA ALA A 2 12.99 -15.90 7.70
C ALA A 2 12.04 -14.71 7.44
N THR A 3 11.85 -13.86 8.43
CA THR A 3 11.04 -12.66 8.31
C THR A 3 11.82 -11.64 7.48
N VAL A 4 11.40 -11.40 6.24
CA VAL A 4 12.02 -10.36 5.41
C VAL A 4 11.89 -9.03 6.14
N THR A 5 13.02 -8.46 6.55
CA THR A 5 13.08 -7.15 7.20
C THR A 5 12.83 -6.06 6.16
N GLU A 6 12.36 -4.88 6.59
CA GLU A 6 12.05 -3.77 5.68
C GLU A 6 13.24 -3.38 4.79
N ASN A 7 14.47 -3.54 5.30
CA ASN A 7 15.75 -3.29 4.61
C ASN A 7 16.12 -4.30 3.50
N GLU A 8 15.39 -5.41 3.38
CA GLU A 8 15.61 -6.44 2.36
C GLU A 8 14.70 -6.27 1.14
N ARG A 9 13.77 -5.32 1.19
CA ARG A 9 12.87 -5.03 0.07
C ARG A 9 13.65 -4.39 -1.07
N ARG A 10 13.28 -4.76 -2.31
CA ARG A 10 13.88 -4.22 -3.55
C ARG A 10 13.04 -3.13 -4.20
N TYR A 11 11.72 -3.11 -3.97
CA TYR A 11 10.77 -2.22 -4.65
C TYR A 11 9.92 -1.42 -3.70
N VAL A 12 9.78 -0.13 -4.03
CA VAL A 12 9.12 0.87 -3.20
C VAL A 12 7.68 0.45 -3.01
N ARG A 13 7.20 0.56 -1.78
CA ARG A 13 5.79 0.36 -1.47
C ARG A 13 5.14 1.70 -1.22
N VAL A 14 3.98 1.91 -1.82
CA VAL A 14 3.09 3.03 -1.49
C VAL A 14 1.88 2.49 -0.78
N ARG A 15 1.37 3.23 0.21
CA ARG A 15 0.04 2.93 0.71
C ARG A 15 -0.97 3.04 -0.43
N CYS A 16 -1.94 2.16 -0.38
CA CYS A 16 -3.09 2.10 -1.26
C CYS A 16 -4.23 1.73 -0.32
N GLN A 17 -5.39 2.39 -0.38
CA GLN A 17 -6.55 2.04 0.44
C GLN A 17 -7.73 1.70 -0.46
N SER A 18 -7.46 0.88 -1.48
CA SER A 18 -8.43 0.51 -2.49
C SER A 18 -9.15 -0.78 -2.11
N ALA A 19 -10.45 -0.83 -2.39
CA ALA A 19 -11.19 -2.08 -2.39
C ALA A 19 -10.58 -3.06 -3.41
N ALA A 20 -10.56 -4.34 -3.05
CA ALA A 20 -10.10 -5.42 -3.90
C ALA A 20 -11.02 -6.62 -3.79
N ARG A 21 -11.06 -7.38 -4.88
CA ARG A 21 -11.63 -8.73 -4.92
C ARG A 21 -10.54 -9.71 -5.25
N PHE A 22 -10.54 -10.87 -4.63
CA PHE A 22 -9.57 -11.92 -4.94
C PHE A 22 -10.20 -13.31 -5.01
N GLU A 23 -9.68 -14.11 -5.93
CA GLU A 23 -10.05 -15.51 -6.13
C GLU A 23 -9.15 -16.40 -5.27
N TYR A 24 -9.74 -17.13 -4.32
CA TYR A 24 -9.08 -18.11 -3.46
C TYR A 24 -9.93 -19.37 -3.39
N GLU A 25 -9.33 -20.53 -3.69
CA GLU A 25 -10.00 -21.84 -3.71
C GLU A 25 -11.31 -21.86 -4.53
N GLY A 26 -11.30 -21.15 -5.67
CA GLY A 26 -12.43 -21.06 -6.60
C GLY A 26 -13.57 -20.14 -6.13
N ARG A 27 -13.37 -19.37 -5.06
CA ARG A 27 -14.34 -18.39 -4.54
C ARG A 27 -13.80 -16.97 -4.65
N GLU A 28 -14.67 -16.03 -4.99
CA GLU A 28 -14.37 -14.60 -4.94
C GLU A 28 -14.58 -14.08 -3.52
N ASN A 29 -13.62 -13.32 -3.00
CA ASN A 29 -13.62 -12.77 -1.66
C ASN A 29 -13.25 -11.29 -1.69
N GLU A 30 -13.71 -10.53 -0.72
CA GLU A 30 -13.42 -9.11 -0.58
C GLU A 30 -12.18 -8.88 0.29
N ALA A 31 -11.43 -7.83 -0.04
CA ALA A 31 -10.26 -7.37 0.70
C ALA A 31 -10.05 -5.87 0.49
N VAL A 32 -9.12 -5.32 1.25
CA VAL A 32 -8.59 -3.97 1.04
C VAL A 32 -7.11 -4.08 0.71
N VAL A 33 -6.68 -3.52 -0.42
CA VAL A 33 -5.24 -3.29 -0.65
C VAL A 33 -4.80 -2.27 0.37
N ARG A 34 -3.74 -2.57 1.13
CA ARG A 34 -3.11 -1.66 2.11
C ARG A 34 -1.90 -0.95 1.53
N ASP A 35 -1.07 -1.71 0.82
CA ASP A 35 0.11 -1.19 0.15
C ASP A 35 0.36 -1.96 -1.14
N ILE A 36 0.97 -1.29 -2.11
CA ILE A 36 1.32 -1.84 -3.41
C ILE A 36 2.72 -1.39 -3.82
N SER A 37 3.40 -2.27 -4.56
CA SER A 37 4.71 -2.05 -5.17
C SER A 37 4.72 -2.65 -6.57
N LEU A 38 5.82 -2.48 -7.30
CA LEU A 38 6.00 -3.10 -8.63
C LEU A 38 6.00 -4.63 -8.62
N CYS A 39 6.27 -5.27 -7.49
CA CYS A 39 6.41 -6.73 -7.41
C CYS A 39 5.45 -7.40 -6.44
N GLY A 40 4.62 -6.64 -5.73
CA GLY A 40 3.68 -7.25 -4.81
C GLY A 40 2.80 -6.22 -4.12
N LEU A 41 1.85 -6.72 -3.35
CA LEU A 41 0.95 -5.91 -2.54
C LEU A 41 0.66 -6.60 -1.21
N TYR A 42 0.00 -5.88 -0.31
CA TYR A 42 -0.57 -6.42 0.92
C TYR A 42 -2.09 -6.28 0.90
N LEU A 43 -2.81 -7.39 1.09
CA LEU A 43 -4.26 -7.41 1.24
C LEU A 43 -4.63 -7.55 2.71
N MET A 44 -5.56 -6.73 3.19
CA MET A 44 -6.23 -6.87 4.47
C MET A 44 -7.54 -7.61 4.27
N THR A 45 -7.74 -8.68 5.04
CA THR A 45 -8.94 -9.51 5.05
C THR A 45 -8.94 -10.37 6.32
N ASP A 46 -10.12 -10.73 6.81
CA ASP A 46 -10.29 -11.69 7.90
C ASP A 46 -10.31 -13.15 7.42
N LEU A 47 -10.35 -13.37 6.11
CA LEU A 47 -10.35 -14.70 5.52
C LEU A 47 -9.03 -15.42 5.82
N PRO A 48 -9.05 -16.59 6.49
CA PRO A 48 -7.86 -17.40 6.65
C PRO A 48 -7.41 -17.95 5.30
N VAL A 49 -6.13 -17.76 4.97
CA VAL A 49 -5.52 -18.24 3.73
C VAL A 49 -4.22 -18.98 4.02
N GLU A 50 -3.79 -19.82 3.08
CA GLU A 50 -2.54 -20.56 3.17
C GLU A 50 -1.41 -19.91 2.36
N ALA A 51 -0.20 -19.86 2.94
CA ALA A 51 0.99 -19.41 2.24
C ALA A 51 1.33 -20.36 1.07
N GLY A 52 1.88 -19.83 0.00
CA GLY A 52 2.25 -20.56 -1.21
C GLY A 52 1.12 -20.72 -2.23
N LYS A 53 -0.13 -20.45 -1.88
CA LYS A 53 -1.27 -20.53 -2.81
C LYS A 53 -1.21 -19.43 -3.86
N LYS A 54 -1.70 -19.76 -5.06
CA LYS A 54 -1.86 -18.80 -6.16
C LYS A 54 -3.23 -18.14 -6.03
N ILE A 55 -3.28 -16.84 -6.32
CA ILE A 55 -4.51 -16.06 -6.30
C ILE A 55 -4.58 -15.12 -7.50
N ARG A 56 -5.80 -14.75 -7.86
CA ARG A 56 -6.09 -13.66 -8.78
C ARG A 56 -6.67 -12.51 -7.99
N ILE A 57 -6.22 -11.29 -8.26
CA ILE A 57 -6.66 -10.09 -7.55
C ILE A 57 -7.15 -9.09 -8.58
N THR A 58 -8.23 -8.42 -8.24
CA THR A 58 -8.89 -7.40 -9.04
C THR A 58 -9.08 -6.17 -8.16
N THR A 59 -8.57 -5.01 -8.59
CA THR A 59 -8.64 -3.76 -7.80
C THR A 59 -8.51 -2.54 -8.72
N THR A 60 -8.83 -1.36 -8.22
CA THR A 60 -8.53 -0.07 -8.84
C THR A 60 -7.45 0.65 -8.05
N LEU A 61 -6.61 1.46 -8.70
CA LEU A 61 -5.67 2.32 -7.98
C LEU A 61 -6.29 3.71 -7.81
N PRO A 62 -6.01 4.42 -6.71
CA PRO A 62 -6.58 5.73 -6.47
C PRO A 62 -5.93 6.82 -7.33
N SER A 63 -5.28 6.51 -8.46
CA SER A 63 -4.62 7.47 -9.35
C SER A 63 -5.59 8.27 -10.23
N GLY A 64 -6.85 8.46 -9.80
CA GLY A 64 -7.90 9.09 -10.61
C GLY A 64 -8.34 8.31 -11.85
N SER A 65 -7.83 7.09 -12.06
CA SER A 65 -8.30 6.20 -13.11
C SER A 65 -9.23 5.15 -12.51
N ASP A 66 -10.48 5.12 -12.97
CA ASP A 66 -11.43 4.02 -12.67
C ASP A 66 -11.06 2.70 -13.37
N GLN A 67 -9.83 2.61 -13.88
CA GLN A 67 -9.36 1.44 -14.60
C GLN A 67 -9.09 0.30 -13.61
N GLU A 68 -9.90 -0.75 -13.69
CA GLU A 68 -9.67 -2.00 -13.00
C GLU A 68 -8.40 -2.68 -13.52
N ILE A 69 -7.54 -3.11 -12.60
CA ILE A 69 -6.35 -3.92 -12.88
C ILE A 69 -6.53 -5.33 -12.34
N GLN A 70 -6.06 -6.30 -13.12
CA GLN A 70 -6.04 -7.70 -12.73
C GLN A 70 -4.61 -8.16 -12.53
N LEU A 71 -4.36 -8.80 -11.39
CA LEU A 71 -3.06 -9.26 -10.93
C LEU A 71 -3.13 -10.75 -10.64
N ARG A 72 -2.01 -11.44 -10.87
CA ARG A 72 -1.82 -12.84 -10.47
C ARG A 72 -0.58 -12.92 -9.60
N GLY A 73 -0.71 -13.63 -8.49
CA GLY A 73 0.38 -13.72 -7.53
C GLY A 73 0.33 -14.96 -6.67
N ARG A 74 1.31 -15.05 -5.77
CA ARG A 74 1.42 -16.08 -4.74
C ARG A 74 1.39 -15.43 -3.37
N ILE A 75 0.67 -16.05 -2.43
CA ILE A 75 0.69 -15.65 -1.03
C ILE A 75 2.06 -15.99 -0.45
N VAL A 76 2.82 -14.99 0.01
CA VAL A 76 4.20 -15.19 0.51
C VAL A 76 4.35 -14.96 2.01
N ARG A 77 3.37 -14.29 2.63
CA ARG A 77 3.38 -13.98 4.06
C ARG A 77 1.95 -13.81 4.56
N ILE A 78 1.65 -14.34 5.75
CA ILE A 78 0.40 -14.12 6.48
C ILE A 78 0.73 -13.32 7.73
N VAL A 79 -0.13 -12.38 8.11
CA VAL A 79 0.03 -11.54 9.31
C VAL A 79 -1.29 -11.55 10.08
N GLY A 80 -1.21 -11.62 11.41
CA GLY A 80 -2.38 -11.56 12.28
C GLY A 80 -3.23 -12.82 12.22
N ALA A 81 -2.63 -14.02 12.08
CA ALA A 81 -3.39 -15.26 12.17
C ALA A 81 -4.26 -15.23 13.44
N PRO A 82 -5.55 -15.60 13.39
CA PRO A 82 -6.44 -15.52 14.54
C PRO A 82 -5.99 -16.55 15.59
N THR A 83 -5.03 -16.17 16.42
CA THR A 83 -4.55 -17.00 17.54
C THR A 83 -5.49 -16.79 18.72
N GLY A 84 -6.67 -17.42 18.63
CA GLY A 84 -7.57 -17.65 19.76
C GLY A 84 -8.34 -16.44 20.31
N PRO A 85 -9.27 -16.68 21.26
CA PRO A 85 -10.27 -15.70 21.72
C PRO A 85 -9.73 -14.62 22.69
N ARG A 86 -8.41 -14.40 22.77
CA ARG A 86 -7.81 -13.51 23.79
C ARG A 86 -6.64 -12.69 23.25
N SER A 87 -6.93 -11.65 22.47
CA SER A 87 -6.11 -10.42 22.42
C SER A 87 -6.87 -9.29 21.74
N ALA A 88 -7.86 -8.75 22.43
CA ALA A 88 -8.53 -7.50 22.08
C ALA A 88 -7.74 -6.27 22.59
N SER A 89 -6.40 -6.29 22.49
CA SER A 89 -5.61 -5.10 22.83
C SER A 89 -5.62 -4.15 21.64
N ARG A 90 -6.43 -3.09 21.75
CA ARG A 90 -6.53 -1.76 21.11
C ARG A 90 -5.68 -1.31 19.89
N ASN A 91 -4.75 -2.08 19.36
CA ASN A 91 -4.16 -1.87 18.04
C ASN A 91 -4.60 -3.05 17.20
N SER A 92 -5.64 -2.86 16.38
CA SER A 92 -6.07 -3.87 15.40
C SER A 92 -4.88 -4.20 14.50
N GLU A 93 -4.15 -5.27 14.83
CA GLU A 93 -3.12 -5.80 13.95
C GLU A 93 -3.81 -6.08 12.62
N GLU A 94 -3.35 -5.45 11.55
CA GLU A 94 -3.97 -5.52 10.23
C GLU A 94 -3.89 -6.95 9.70
N VAL A 95 -4.89 -7.77 10.01
CA VAL A 95 -5.00 -9.16 9.56
C VAL A 95 -5.04 -9.17 8.04
N GLY A 96 -4.17 -9.99 7.46
CA GLY A 96 -4.01 -10.01 6.02
C GLY A 96 -2.82 -10.81 5.55
N PHE A 97 -2.45 -10.60 4.29
CA PHE A 97 -1.36 -11.33 3.67
C PHE A 97 -0.65 -10.54 2.58
N GLY A 98 0.64 -10.81 2.45
CA GLY A 98 1.49 -10.31 1.39
C GLY A 98 1.43 -11.22 0.16
N VAL A 99 1.36 -10.58 -1.01
CA VAL A 99 1.29 -11.23 -2.32
C VAL A 99 2.51 -10.82 -3.14
N ASP A 100 3.21 -11.80 -3.68
CA ASP A 100 4.27 -11.61 -4.67
C ASP A 100 3.69 -11.85 -6.07
N PHE A 101 3.91 -10.92 -6.99
CA PHE A 101 3.35 -10.96 -8.34
C PHE A 101 4.13 -11.96 -9.19
N ALA A 102 3.41 -12.84 -9.91
CA ALA A 102 4.04 -13.84 -10.76
C ALA A 102 4.45 -13.26 -12.13
N ALA A 103 3.48 -12.75 -12.87
CA ALA A 103 3.69 -12.10 -14.17
C ALA A 103 2.66 -10.98 -14.31
N ILE A 104 3.15 -9.77 -14.58
CA ILE A 104 2.32 -8.57 -14.68
C ILE A 104 2.30 -8.15 -16.15
N PRO A 105 1.11 -8.03 -16.79
CA PRO A 105 1.02 -7.46 -18.13
C PRO A 105 1.68 -6.07 -18.18
N LEU A 106 2.37 -5.73 -19.28
CA LEU A 106 3.10 -4.46 -19.39
C LEU A 106 2.19 -3.26 -19.09
N LYS A 107 0.96 -3.26 -19.59
CA LYS A 107 -0.04 -2.21 -19.30
C LYS A 107 -0.28 -2.04 -17.79
N THR A 108 -0.54 -3.14 -17.08
CA THR A 108 -0.76 -3.14 -15.63
C THR A 108 0.49 -2.69 -14.87
N ARG A 109 1.68 -3.13 -15.31
CA ARG A 109 2.95 -2.72 -14.72
C ARG A 109 3.15 -1.21 -14.85
N THR A 110 2.89 -0.63 -16.02
CA THR A 110 2.97 0.81 -16.25
C THR A 110 2.01 1.59 -15.35
N ILE A 111 0.79 1.09 -15.17
CA ILE A 111 -0.20 1.71 -14.27
C ILE A 111 0.31 1.73 -12.83
N ILE A 112 0.83 0.59 -12.33
CA ILE A 112 1.40 0.52 -10.97
C ILE A 112 2.64 1.41 -10.84
N ASP A 113 3.54 1.40 -11.82
CA ASP A 113 4.76 2.22 -11.80
C ASP A 113 4.43 3.72 -11.74
N ASN A 114 3.48 4.16 -12.58
CA ASN A 114 3.02 5.55 -12.59
C ASN A 114 2.44 5.94 -11.24
N TYR A 115 1.53 5.11 -10.70
CA TYR A 115 0.94 5.36 -9.38
C TYR A 115 2.01 5.48 -8.29
N VAL A 116 2.93 4.51 -8.20
CA VAL A 116 4.02 4.53 -7.22
C VAL A 116 4.88 5.80 -7.34
N ARG A 117 5.24 6.19 -8.57
CA ARG A 117 6.06 7.38 -8.83
C ARG A 117 5.34 8.68 -8.50
N GLU A 118 4.07 8.78 -8.87
CA GLU A 118 3.24 9.98 -8.63
C GLU A 118 3.02 10.19 -7.13
N THR A 119 2.65 9.14 -6.40
CA THR A 119 2.52 9.19 -4.95
C THR A 119 3.84 9.59 -4.29
N PHE A 120 4.97 8.99 -4.68
CA PHE A 120 6.28 9.37 -4.15
C PHE A 120 6.63 10.84 -4.42
N ARG A 121 6.39 11.31 -5.65
CA ARG A 121 6.64 12.71 -6.04
C ARG A 121 5.78 13.67 -5.23
N ALA A 122 4.51 13.35 -5.00
CA ALA A 122 3.62 14.13 -4.18
C ALA A 122 4.16 14.26 -2.75
N PHE A 123 4.53 13.15 -2.10
CA PHE A 123 5.12 13.20 -0.76
C PHE A 123 6.43 13.99 -0.71
N ARG A 124 7.30 13.88 -1.71
CA ARG A 124 8.55 14.65 -1.78
C ARG A 124 8.29 16.15 -1.95
N ARG A 125 7.30 16.51 -2.78
CA ARG A 125 6.88 17.91 -2.96
C ARG A 125 6.27 18.48 -1.68
N ALA A 126 5.41 17.71 -1.01
CA ALA A 126 4.85 18.10 0.29
C ALA A 126 5.93 18.26 1.35
N GLN A 127 6.90 17.34 1.44
CA GLN A 127 8.04 17.47 2.35
C GLN A 127 8.85 18.74 2.10
N PHE A 128 9.11 19.06 0.84
CA PHE A 128 9.83 20.28 0.48
C PHE A 128 9.07 21.52 0.95
N GLU A 129 7.76 21.60 0.68
CA GLU A 129 6.92 22.71 1.10
C GLU A 129 6.87 22.85 2.63
N LEU A 130 6.67 21.72 3.33
CA LEU A 130 6.65 21.65 4.80
C LEU A 130 7.97 22.04 5.46
N SER A 131 9.08 22.05 4.71
CA SER A 131 10.40 22.43 5.23
C SER A 131 10.69 23.93 5.15
N LYS A 132 9.84 24.71 4.46
CA LYS A 132 9.99 26.16 4.35
C LYS A 132 9.59 26.86 5.64
N ALA A 133 10.22 28.00 5.91
CA ALA A 133 9.84 28.86 7.03
C ALA A 133 8.45 29.46 6.83
N ASP A 134 8.09 29.78 5.59
CA ASP A 134 6.82 30.30 5.10
C ASP A 134 6.01 29.22 4.38
N CYS A 135 5.83 28.06 5.03
CA CYS A 135 5.08 26.93 4.49
C CYS A 135 3.68 27.33 4.00
N ASP A 136 3.38 27.05 2.72
CA ASP A 136 2.03 27.16 2.17
C ASP A 136 1.20 25.91 2.52
N GLU A 137 0.43 26.00 3.60
CA GLU A 137 -0.43 24.91 4.08
C GLU A 137 -1.50 24.50 3.04
N ALA A 138 -2.05 25.45 2.29
CA ALA A 138 -3.08 25.15 1.29
C ALA A 138 -2.47 24.31 0.16
N LEU A 139 -1.26 24.67 -0.29
CA LEU A 139 -0.51 23.91 -1.28
C LEU A 139 -0.13 22.50 -0.78
N VAL A 140 0.30 22.36 0.48
CA VAL A 140 0.58 21.03 1.06
C VAL A 140 -0.66 20.15 1.01
N ARG A 141 -1.83 20.68 1.38
CA ARG A 141 -3.09 19.94 1.35
C ARG A 141 -3.49 19.57 -0.08
N GLU A 142 -3.36 20.49 -1.04
CA GLU A 142 -3.60 20.20 -2.46
C GLU A 142 -2.71 19.05 -2.98
N ILE A 143 -1.42 19.09 -2.66
CA ILE A 143 -0.47 18.05 -3.06
C ILE A 143 -0.85 16.69 -2.46
N LEU A 144 -1.20 16.65 -1.17
CA LEU A 144 -1.50 15.41 -0.47
C LEU A 144 -2.88 14.86 -0.81
N GLU A 145 -3.85 15.70 -1.14
CA GLU A 145 -5.17 15.28 -1.60
C GLU A 145 -5.06 14.41 -2.86
N ALA A 146 -4.16 14.75 -3.79
CA ALA A 146 -3.91 13.96 -5.00
C ALA A 146 -3.37 12.53 -4.71
N THR A 147 -2.93 12.25 -3.48
CA THR A 147 -2.48 10.90 -3.09
C THR A 147 -3.60 10.02 -2.57
N TYR A 148 -4.75 10.60 -2.18
CA TYR A 148 -5.87 9.91 -1.52
C TYR A 148 -5.51 9.20 -0.20
N LEU A 149 -4.35 9.51 0.40
CA LEU A 149 -3.84 8.87 1.62
C LEU A 149 -4.01 9.72 2.87
N VAL A 150 -4.44 10.97 2.72
CA VAL A 150 -4.41 11.99 3.76
C VAL A 150 -5.76 12.69 3.83
N ASP A 151 -6.37 12.71 5.02
CA ASP A 151 -7.61 13.45 5.27
C ASP A 151 -7.34 14.95 5.29
N LYS A 152 -8.23 15.73 4.66
CA LYS A 152 -8.17 17.21 4.63
C LYS A 152 -8.23 17.83 6.02
N GLY A 153 -8.78 17.14 7.01
CA GLY A 153 -8.94 17.63 8.38
C GLY A 153 -7.70 17.54 9.25
N TYR A 154 -6.60 16.92 8.80
CA TYR A 154 -5.43 16.76 9.67
C TYR A 154 -4.70 18.08 9.95
N PRO A 155 -4.29 18.36 11.20
CA PRO A 155 -3.42 19.48 11.52
C PRO A 155 -2.08 19.41 10.77
N LEU A 156 -1.47 20.57 10.50
CA LEU A 156 -0.21 20.63 9.75
C LEU A 156 0.93 19.79 10.37
N GLU A 157 1.04 19.76 11.70
CA GLU A 157 2.03 18.93 12.39
C GLU A 157 1.79 17.42 12.15
N THR A 158 0.53 16.99 12.15
CA THR A 158 0.18 15.61 11.77
C THR A 158 0.53 15.32 10.32
N LEU A 159 0.35 16.29 9.41
CA LEU A 159 0.78 16.13 8.02
C LEU A 159 2.30 15.96 7.90
N LYS A 160 3.09 16.71 8.68
CA LYS A 160 4.55 16.54 8.73
C LYS A 160 4.94 15.13 9.16
N ASP A 161 4.31 14.62 10.22
CA ASP A 161 4.57 13.27 10.71
C ASP A 161 4.19 12.19 9.69
N ILE A 162 3.03 12.32 9.05
CA ILE A 162 2.58 11.40 7.99
C ILE A 162 3.57 11.43 6.83
N VAL A 163 3.90 12.61 6.30
CA VAL A 163 4.84 12.75 5.17
C VAL A 163 6.21 12.17 5.52
N ALA A 164 6.72 12.45 6.72
CA ALA A 164 8.00 11.91 7.17
C ALA A 164 7.97 10.38 7.32
N ALA A 165 6.88 9.83 7.88
CA ALA A 165 6.69 8.40 8.04
C ALA A 165 6.62 7.68 6.69
N GLU A 166 5.83 8.20 5.75
CA GLU A 166 5.74 7.65 4.39
C GLU A 166 7.11 7.72 3.69
N LEU A 167 7.78 8.88 3.68
CA LEU A 167 9.10 9.02 3.07
C LEU A 167 10.19 8.13 3.68
N LYS A 168 10.00 7.69 4.94
CA LYS A 168 10.86 6.70 5.56
C LYS A 168 10.64 5.30 4.97
N THR A 169 9.40 4.90 4.69
CA THR A 169 9.07 3.58 4.08
C THR A 169 9.46 3.51 2.60
N PHE A 170 9.54 4.67 1.93
CA PHE A 170 10.03 4.80 0.56
C PHE A 170 11.54 4.50 0.38
N ARG A 171 12.33 4.50 1.46
CA ARG A 171 13.78 4.31 1.36
C ARG A 171 14.10 2.85 1.01
N LEU A 172 14.46 2.62 -0.24
CA LEU A 172 15.07 1.37 -0.69
C LEU A 172 16.49 1.60 -1.17
N ARG A 173 17.27 0.51 -1.12
CA ARG A 173 18.71 0.53 -1.29
C ARG A 173 19.14 1.39 -2.48
N PRO A 174 20.24 2.17 -2.35
CA PRO A 174 20.93 2.65 -3.53
C PRO A 174 21.24 1.43 -4.42
N VAL A 175 20.86 1.53 -5.69
CA VAL A 175 21.19 0.55 -6.73
C VAL A 175 22.70 0.52 -6.91
#